data_AF-A0A1A0HB54-F1
#
_entry.id   AF-A0A1A0HB54-F1
#
_cell.length_a   1.000
_cell.length_b   1.000
_cell.length_c   1.000
_cell.angle_alpha   90.00
_cell.angle_beta   90.00
_cell.angle_gamma   90.00
#
_symmetry.space_group_name_H-M   'P 1'
#
loop_
_entity.id
_entity.type
_entity.pdbx_description
1 polymer ?
#
loop_
_entity_poly.entity_id
_entity_poly.type
_entity_poly.pdbx_seq_one_letter_code
_entity_poly.pdbx_strand_id
1 'polypeptide(L)' 'RSHTCKSCGRSFTTLGHLARHNRIHTGERNHKCPFPRCTARFARQDNCTQHYRIHLNGKSRR' A
#
# COMPACT_ATOMS: atom_id res chain seq x y z
N ARG A 1 6.35 -9.15 -23.05
CA ARG A 1 6.59 -7.69 -22.98
C ARG A 1 6.60 -7.31 -21.50
N SER A 2 7.73 -6.89 -20.94
CA SER A 2 7.83 -6.45 -19.55
C SER A 2 7.41 -4.98 -19.41
N HIS A 3 6.78 -4.66 -18.29
CA HIS A 3 6.35 -3.30 -17.97
C HIS A 3 7.32 -2.71 -16.95
N THR A 4 8.21 -1.82 -17.40
CA THR A 4 9.27 -1.26 -16.57
C THR A 4 8.87 0.08 -15.98
N CYS A 5 9.13 0.26 -14.68
CA CYS A 5 8.96 1.54 -14.01
C CYS A 5 10.08 2.49 -14.42
N LYS A 6 9.72 3.65 -14.98
CA LYS A 6 10.67 4.68 -15.39
C LYS A 6 11.36 5.37 -14.22
N SER A 7 10.75 5.37 -13.03
CA SER A 7 11.29 6.05 -11.84
C SER A 7 12.37 5.24 -11.12
N CYS A 8 12.36 3.91 -11.19
CA CYS A 8 13.31 3.06 -10.46
C CYS A 8 13.82 1.85 -11.24
N GLY A 9 13.46 1.71 -12.51
CA GLY A 9 13.91 0.63 -13.38
C GLY A 9 13.32 -0.76 -13.07
N ARG A 10 12.39 -0.90 -12.11
CA ARG A 10 11.78 -2.20 -11.79
C ARG A 10 10.89 -2.72 -12.92
N SER A 11 11.10 -3.99 -13.27
CA SER A 11 10.33 -4.69 -14.31
C SER A 11 9.17 -5.47 -13.70
N PHE A 12 7.98 -5.32 -14.26
CA PHE A 12 6.78 -6.06 -13.89
C PHE A 12 6.26 -6.89 -15.05
N THR A 13 5.60 -8.00 -14.72
CA THR A 13 4.98 -8.91 -15.69
C THR A 13 3.68 -8.35 -16.27
N THR A 14 3.00 -7.46 -15.54
CA THR A 14 1.71 -6.89 -15.95
C THR A 14 1.68 -5.36 -15.77
N LEU A 15 0.93 -4.68 -16.64
CA LEU A 15 0.73 -3.24 -16.56
C LEU A 15 0.01 -2.84 -15.26
N GLY A 16 -0.93 -3.65 -14.79
CA GLY A 16 -1.64 -3.41 -13.52
C GLY A 16 -0.70 -3.40 -12.31
N HIS A 17 0.30 -4.31 -12.29
CA HIS A 17 1.33 -4.29 -11.25
C HIS A 17 2.24 -3.07 -11.35
N LEU A 18 2.62 -2.65 -12.57
CA LEU A 18 3.38 -1.43 -12.77
C LEU A 18 2.59 -0.19 -12.31
N ALA A 19 1.32 -0.06 -12.70
CA ALA A 19 0.48 1.07 -12.32
C ALA A 19 0.30 1.14 -10.79
N ARG A 20 0.08 -0.01 -10.14
CA ARG A 20 0.04 -0.11 -8.67
C ARG A 20 1.38 0.25 -8.03
N HIS A 21 2.49 -0.15 -8.64
CA HIS A 21 3.82 0.18 -8.16
C HIS A 21 4.08 1.68 -8.26
N ASN A 22 3.66 2.36 -9.33
CA ASN A 22 3.89 3.79 -9.50
C ASN A 22 3.29 4.65 -8.37
N ARG A 23 2.24 4.17 -7.67
CA ARG A 23 1.67 4.84 -6.49
C ARG A 23 2.66 5.00 -5.33
N ILE A 24 3.73 4.20 -5.28
CA ILE A 24 4.76 4.37 -4.24
C ILE A 24 5.64 5.59 -4.52
N HIS A 25 5.85 5.92 -5.79
CA HIS A 25 6.69 7.05 -6.21
C HIS A 25 5.94 8.37 -6.09
N THR A 26 4.62 8.35 -6.33
CA THR A 26 3.76 9.53 -6.09
C THR A 26 3.52 9.77 -4.61
N GLY A 27 3.83 8.80 -3.74
CA GLY A 27 3.57 8.90 -2.30
C GLY A 27 2.09 8.93 -1.93
N GLU A 28 1.20 8.66 -2.89
CA GLU A 28 -0.25 8.73 -2.70
C GLU A 28 -0.74 7.62 -1.78
N ARG A 29 -0.80 7.94 -0.49
CA ARG A 29 -1.38 7.10 0.56
C ARG A 29 -2.78 7.60 0.87
N ASN A 30 -3.71 7.28 -0.03
CA ASN A 30 -5.09 7.75 0.03
C ASN A 30 -5.96 6.92 0.99
N HIS A 31 -5.50 5.73 1.40
CA HIS A 31 -6.25 4.87 2.31
C HIS A 31 -5.81 5.12 3.76
N LYS A 32 -6.59 5.93 4.49
CA LYS A 32 -6.40 6.17 5.92
C LYS A 32 -7.03 5.03 6.74
N CYS A 33 -6.34 4.60 7.79
CA CYS A 33 -6.92 3.67 8.76
C CYS A 33 -8.20 4.28 9.38
N PRO A 34 -9.33 3.55 9.42
CA PRO A 34 -10.56 4.05 10.04
C PRO A 34 -10.48 4.14 11.57
N PHE A 35 -9.39 3.67 12.20
CA PHE A 35 -9.26 3.67 13.65
C PHE A 35 -8.95 5.10 14.18
N PRO A 36 -9.72 5.64 15.16
CA PRO A 36 -9.68 7.05 15.56
C PRO A 36 -8.34 7.57 16.09
N ARG A 37 -7.49 6.69 16.63
CA ARG A 37 -6.15 7.03 17.15
C ARG A 37 -5.01 6.55 16.25
N CYS A 38 -5.34 6.09 15.03
CA CYS A 38 -4.38 5.61 14.07
C CYS A 38 -4.18 6.62 12.94
N THR A 39 -2.95 7.11 12.79
CA THR A 39 -2.57 8.02 11.71
C THR A 39 -1.99 7.26 10.50
N ALA A 40 -2.02 5.92 10.52
CA ALA A 40 -1.47 5.11 9.45
C ALA A 40 -2.24 5.32 8.13
N ARG A 41 -1.48 5.57 7.07
CA ARG A 41 -1.97 5.73 5.70
C ARG A 41 -1.28 4.72 4.81
N PHE A 42 -2.05 4.10 3.93
CA PHE A 42 -1.60 3.04 3.05
C PHE A 42 -1.81 3.44 1.59
N ALA A 43 -0.89 2.99 0.74
CA ALA A 43 -1.01 3.16 -0.72
C ALA A 43 -2.10 2.26 -1.32
N ARG A 44 -2.62 1.31 -0.54
CA ARG A 44 -3.66 0.38 -0.98
C ARG A 44 -4.63 0.02 0.13
N GLN A 45 -5.86 -0.30 -0.27
CA GLN A 45 -6.93 -0.70 0.65
C GLN A 45 -6.67 -2.07 1.27
N ASP A 46 -6.12 -3.04 0.54
CA ASP A 46 -5.80 -4.38 1.06
C ASP A 46 -4.87 -4.30 2.28
N ASN A 47 -3.82 -3.50 2.19
CA ASN A 47 -2.90 -3.25 3.29
C ASN A 47 -3.60 -2.54 4.47
N CYS A 48 -4.48 -1.56 4.19
CA CYS A 48 -5.23 -0.85 5.22
C CYS A 48 -6.18 -1.78 5.97
N THR A 49 -6.90 -2.65 5.25
CA THR A 49 -7.81 -3.64 5.83
C THR A 49 -7.06 -4.65 6.69
N GLN A 50 -5.92 -5.14 6.22
CA GLN A 50 -5.07 -6.04 7.02
C GLN A 50 -4.56 -5.35 8.28
N HIS A 51 -4.09 -4.11 8.17
CA HIS A 51 -3.66 -3.32 9.32
C HIS A 51 -4.80 -3.07 10.31
N TYR A 52 -6.02 -2.80 9.83
CA TYR A 52 -7.18 -2.58 10.69
C TYR A 52 -7.49 -3.79 11.59
N ARG A 53 -7.24 -5.01 11.10
CA ARG A 53 -7.39 -6.24 11.91
C ARG A 53 -6.49 -6.27 13.14
N ILE A 54 -5.33 -5.60 13.11
CA ILE A 54 -4.42 -5.52 14.26
C ILE A 54 -5.05 -4.71 15.39
N HIS A 55 -5.80 -3.66 15.06
CA HIS A 55 -6.55 -2.86 16.05
C HIS A 55 -7.71 -3.65 16.66
N LEU A 56 -8.40 -4.46 15.85
CA LEU A 56 -9.53 -5.28 16.30
C LEU A 56 -9.10 -6.49 17.14
N ASN A 57 -7.99 -7.15 16.79
CA ASN A 57 -7.57 -8.39 17.43
C ASN A 57 -6.54 -8.20 18.55
N GLY A 58 -6.19 -6.96 18.91
CA GLY A 58 -5.43 -6.63 20.13
C GLY A 58 -4.07 -7.34 20.30
N LYS A 59 -3.45 -7.85 19.24
CA LYS A 59 -2.14 -8.52 19.31
C LYS A 59 -1.10 -7.76 18.50
N SER A 60 -0.76 -6.57 18.99
CA SER A 60 0.55 -5.98 18.76
C SER A 60 1.43 -6.38 19.94
N ARG A 61 2.13 -7.51 19.82
CA ARG A 61 3.35 -7.72 20.61
C ARG A 61 4.38 -6.78 19.99
N ARG A 62 4.92 -5.87 20.81
CA ARG A 62 6.04 -4.99 20.48
C ARG A 62 7.20 -5.79 19.91
#